data_AF-A0AAD6SPW0-F1
#
_entry.id   AF-A0AAD6SPW0-F1
#
_cell.length_a   1.000
_cell.length_b   1.000
_cell.length_c   1.000
_cell.angle_alpha   90.00
_cell.angle_beta   90.00
_cell.angle_gamma   90.00
#
_symmetry.space_group_name_H-M   'P 1'
#
loop_
_entity.id
_entity.type
_entity.pdbx_description
1 polymer ?
#
loop_
_entity_poly.entity_id
_entity_poly.type
_entity_poly.pdbx_seq_one_letter_code
_entity_poly.pdbx_strand_id
1 'polypeptide(L)'
;RTQKSFATNDISIDSEGNSVLPAGLTQAALHAKTKPRFVEYSCSHIEVYRYAVLVSKAVIPKAFWGSEANFKHVLGRERFTSAPFPEI
;
A
#
# COMPACT_ATOMS: atom_id res chain seq x y z
N ARG A 1 4.84 26.75 21.32
CA ARG A 1 3.68 25.85 21.52
C ARG A 1 3.94 25.11 22.83
N THR A 2 3.24 25.50 23.89
CA THR A 2 3.44 25.04 25.27
C THR A 2 2.89 23.63 25.47
N GLN A 3 3.68 22.77 26.11
CA GLN A 3 3.34 21.37 26.44
C GLN A 3 2.23 21.33 27.49
N LYS A 4 1.20 20.49 27.28
CA LYS A 4 0.13 20.27 28.27
C LYS A 4 0.74 19.63 29.52
N SER A 5 0.46 20.23 30.68
CA SER A 5 0.74 19.69 31.99
C SER A 5 0.19 18.26 32.11
N PHE A 6 1.03 17.32 32.55
CA PHE A 6 0.56 16.01 32.98
C PHE A 6 -0.34 16.22 34.19
N ALA A 7 -1.65 16.04 34.03
CA ALA A 7 -2.56 15.95 35.17
C ALA A 7 -2.13 14.74 36.00
N THR A 8 -1.69 14.99 37.23
CA THR A 8 -1.06 14.04 38.16
C THR A 8 -2.03 13.04 38.80
N ASN A 9 -3.21 12.78 38.23
CA ASN A 9 -4.28 12.02 38.91
C ASN A 9 -4.88 10.83 38.15
N ASP A 10 -4.37 10.42 36.98
CA ASP A 10 -4.79 9.17 36.33
C ASP A 10 -3.98 7.98 36.86
N ILE A 11 -4.23 7.59 38.12
CA ILE A 11 -3.68 6.35 38.70
C ILE A 11 -4.67 5.24 38.40
N SER A 12 -4.32 4.33 37.49
CA SER A 12 -5.06 3.08 37.30
C SER A 12 -4.76 2.17 38.50
N ILE A 13 -5.80 1.63 39.13
CA ILE A 13 -5.71 0.75 40.30
C ILE A 13 -6.32 -0.60 39.92
N ASP A 14 -5.69 -1.71 40.30
CA ASP A 14 -6.23 -3.04 40.03
C ASP A 14 -7.40 -3.40 40.97
N SER A 15 -8.00 -4.59 40.80
CA SER A 15 -9.09 -5.06 41.66
C SER A 15 -8.67 -5.32 43.11
N GLU A 16 -7.36 -5.35 43.40
CA GLU A 16 -6.78 -5.57 44.71
C GLU A 16 -6.32 -4.25 45.37
N GLY A 17 -6.50 -3.10 44.71
CA GLY A 17 -6.17 -1.79 45.25
C GLY A 17 -4.72 -1.34 45.00
N ASN A 18 -3.94 -2.08 44.20
CA ASN A 18 -2.56 -1.74 43.90
C ASN A 18 -2.48 -0.75 42.72
N SER A 19 -1.54 0.21 42.78
CA SER A 19 -1.31 1.13 41.68
C SER A 19 -0.68 0.41 40.49
N VAL A 20 -1.39 0.41 39.37
CA VAL A 20 -0.92 -0.11 38.09
C VAL A 20 0.00 0.93 37.48
N LEU A 21 1.27 0.91 37.89
CA LEU A 21 2.32 1.64 37.19
C LEU A 21 2.48 1.01 35.81
N PRO A 22 2.48 1.80 34.71
CA PRO A 22 2.73 1.26 33.38
C PRO A 22 4.18 0.77 33.31
N ALA A 23 4.39 -0.51 33.60
CA ALA A 23 5.68 -1.17 33.50
C ALA A 23 5.99 -1.43 32.01
N GLY A 24 6.64 -0.45 31.37
CA GLY A 24 7.18 -0.59 30.02
C GLY A 24 6.29 -0.07 28.90
N LEU A 25 6.82 -0.16 27.67
CA LEU A 25 6.10 0.20 26.44
C LEU A 25 4.80 -0.63 26.40
N THR A 26 3.67 0.04 26.54
CA THR A 26 2.34 -0.60 26.50
C THR A 26 2.24 -1.49 25.26
N GLN A 27 1.44 -2.56 25.32
CA GLN A 27 1.23 -3.44 24.16
C GLN A 27 0.89 -2.65 22.89
N ALA A 28 0.19 -1.51 23.02
CA ALA A 28 -0.08 -0.57 21.94
C ALA A 28 1.19 0.01 21.27
N ALA A 29 2.25 0.30 22.02
CA ALA A 29 3.53 0.76 21.47
C ALA A 29 4.31 -0.36 20.78
N LEU A 30 4.20 -1.61 21.25
CA LEU A 30 4.74 -2.77 20.54
C LEU A 30 3.99 -3.01 19.22
N HIS A 31 2.66 -2.93 19.24
CA HIS A 31 1.81 -3.05 18.03
C HIS A 31 1.99 -1.90 17.04
N ALA A 32 2.27 -0.69 17.51
CA ALA A 32 2.57 0.46 16.64
C ALA A 32 3.90 0.26 15.87
N LYS A 33 4.89 -0.41 16.47
CA LYS A 33 6.17 -0.74 15.81
C LYS A 33 6.02 -1.84 14.77
N THR A 34 5.05 -2.74 14.92
CA THR A 34 4.78 -3.83 13.97
C THR A 34 3.84 -3.43 12.84
N LYS A 35 3.31 -2.20 12.82
CA LYS A 35 2.43 -1.77 11.75
C LYS A 35 3.25 -1.62 10.46
N PRO A 36 2.96 -2.40 9.41
CA PRO A 36 3.70 -2.28 8.15
C PRO A 36 3.46 -0.88 7.58
N ARG A 37 4.51 -0.28 7.03
CA ARG A 37 4.41 1.07 6.49
C ARG A 37 3.72 0.97 5.13
N PHE A 38 2.73 1.83 4.86
CA PHE A 38 2.00 1.78 3.58
C PHE A 38 2.90 1.90 2.34
N VAL A 39 4.08 2.52 2.47
CA VAL A 39 5.10 2.58 1.42
C VAL A 39 5.61 1.20 0.97
N GLU A 40 5.58 0.20 1.87
CA GLU A 40 5.99 -1.18 1.57
C GLU A 40 4.99 -1.90 0.67
N TYR A 41 3.78 -1.33 0.48
CA TYR A 41 2.76 -1.82 -0.44
C TYR A 41 2.61 -0.95 -1.69
N SER A 42 3.49 0.03 -1.89
CA SER A 42 3.45 0.84 -3.11
C SER A 42 4.04 0.06 -4.29
N CYS A 43 3.35 0.09 -5.42
CA CYS A 43 3.87 -0.45 -6.67
C CYS A 43 4.73 0.60 -7.40
N SER A 44 5.73 0.13 -8.14
CA SER A 44 6.50 1.00 -9.04
C SER A 44 5.63 1.49 -10.20
N HIS A 45 5.98 2.65 -10.76
CA HIS A 45 5.31 3.20 -11.96
C HIS A 45 5.32 2.20 -13.12
N ILE A 46 6.39 1.40 -13.24
CA ILE A 46 6.54 0.38 -14.29
C ILE A 46 5.52 -0.74 -14.10
N GLU A 47 5.30 -1.20 -12.87
CA GLU A 47 4.29 -2.24 -12.59
C GLU A 47 2.88 -1.75 -12.88
N VAL A 48 2.55 -0.52 -12.47
CA VAL A 48 1.25 0.10 -12.76
C VAL A 48 1.04 0.23 -14.26
N TYR A 49 2.05 0.67 -15.00
CA TYR A 49 1.98 0.79 -16.45
C TYR A 49 1.80 -0.57 -17.15
N ARG A 50 2.57 -1.60 -16.74
CA ARG A 50 2.42 -2.96 -17.27
C ARG A 50 1.02 -3.51 -17.02
N TYR A 51 0.50 -3.32 -15.82
CA TYR A 51 -0.87 -3.70 -15.47
C TYR A 51 -1.88 -3.01 -16.40
N ALA A 52 -1.78 -1.69 -16.58
CA ALA A 52 -2.68 -0.94 -17.46
C ALA A 52 -2.63 -1.42 -18.92
N VAL A 53 -1.44 -1.73 -19.44
CA VAL A 53 -1.27 -2.28 -20.80
C VAL A 53 -1.92 -3.67 -20.91
N LEU A 54 -1.73 -4.55 -19.92
CA LEU A 54 -2.32 -5.89 -19.92
C LEU A 54 -3.85 -5.85 -19.86
N VAL A 55 -4.42 -5.03 -18.98
CA VAL A 55 -5.87 -4.82 -18.90
C VAL A 55 -6.41 -4.26 -20.21
N SER A 56 -5.73 -3.30 -20.80
CA SER A 56 -6.13 -2.72 -22.09
C SER A 56 -6.16 -3.78 -23.21
N LYS A 57 -5.19 -4.70 -23.23
CA LYS A 57 -5.16 -5.82 -24.19
C LYS A 57 -6.29 -6.83 -23.96
N ALA A 58 -6.68 -7.05 -22.70
CA ALA A 58 -7.72 -8.02 -22.34
C ALA A 58 -9.14 -7.48 -22.54
N VAL A 59 -9.37 -6.20 -22.24
CA VAL A 59 -10.71 -5.58 -22.22
C VAL A 59 -11.07 -4.94 -23.56
N ILE A 60 -10.11 -4.35 -24.27
CA ILE A 60 -10.38 -3.56 -25.48
C ILE A 60 -10.10 -4.41 -26.73
N PRO A 61 -11.12 -4.68 -27.58
CA PRO A 61 -10.94 -5.48 -28.78
C PRO A 61 -9.87 -4.91 -29.71
N LYS A 62 -9.09 -5.78 -30.38
CA LYS A 62 -8.05 -5.37 -31.33
C LYS A 62 -8.56 -4.43 -32.43
N ALA A 63 -9.80 -4.64 -32.90
CA ALA A 63 -10.42 -3.82 -33.93
C ALA A 63 -10.66 -2.36 -33.52
N PHE A 64 -10.83 -2.07 -32.22
CA PHE A 64 -11.04 -0.72 -31.70
C PHE A 64 -9.87 0.21 -31.99
N TRP A 65 -8.65 -0.33 -31.97
CA TRP A 65 -7.43 0.45 -32.18
C TRP A 65 -7.19 0.82 -33.66
N GLY A 66 -7.92 0.17 -34.58
CA GLY A 66 -7.76 0.31 -36.03
C GLY A 66 -6.47 -0.32 -36.58
N SER A 67 -5.34 -0.16 -35.90
CA SER A 67 -4.06 -0.77 -36.24
C SER A 67 -3.18 -1.01 -35.01
N GLU A 68 -2.23 -1.94 -35.13
CA GLU A 68 -1.24 -2.17 -34.07
C GLU A 68 -0.28 -0.97 -33.89
N ALA A 69 -0.04 -0.20 -34.95
CA ALA A 69 0.75 1.02 -34.88
C ALA A 69 0.10 2.08 -33.98
N ASN A 70 -1.22 2.25 -34.08
CA ASN A 70 -1.98 3.15 -33.20
C ASN A 70 -1.96 2.68 -31.75
N PHE A 71 -2.15 1.38 -31.53
CA PHE A 71 -2.03 0.78 -30.20
C PHE A 71 -0.65 1.06 -29.59
N LYS A 72 0.43 0.86 -30.36
CA LYS A 72 1.81 1.18 -29.94
C LYS A 72 2.04 2.68 -29.76
N HIS A 73 1.37 3.54 -30.51
CA HIS A 73 1.50 4.99 -30.30
C HIS A 73 0.88 5.43 -28.97
N VAL A 74 -0.29 4.88 -28.62
CA VAL A 74 -0.99 5.20 -27.37
C VAL A 74 -0.34 4.54 -26.16
N LEU A 75 0.06 3.27 -26.28
CA LEU A 75 0.49 2.43 -25.16
C LEU A 75 1.95 2.00 -25.25
N GLY A 76 2.70 2.34 -26.29
CA GLY A 76 4.05 1.86 -26.55
C GLY A 76 5.06 3.00 -26.54
N ARG A 77 5.40 3.49 -25.36
CA ARG A 77 6.59 4.32 -25.17
C ARG A 77 7.76 3.55 -24.55
N GLU A 78 7.51 2.35 -24.02
CA GLU A 78 8.55 1.48 -23.47
C GLU A 78 8.60 0.13 -24.20
N ARG A 79 9.82 -0.27 -24.59
CA ARG A 79 10.08 -1.59 -25.18
C ARG A 79 9.90 -2.65 -24.10
N PHE A 80 8.70 -3.18 -23.97
CA PHE A 80 8.47 -4.37 -23.15
C PHE A 80 8.15 -5.56 -24.03
N THR A 81 9.08 -6.50 -24.07
CA THR A 81 8.87 -7.86 -24.56
C THR A 81 7.92 -8.56 -23.58
N SER A 82 6.61 -8.41 -23.78
CA SER A 82 5.64 -9.28 -23.13
C SER A 82 5.76 -10.65 -23.77
N ALA A 83 6.23 -11.65 -23.01
CA ALA A 83 6.07 -13.05 -23.39
C ALA A 83 4.58 -13.33 -23.69
N PRO A 84 4.28 -14.24 -24.65
CA PRO A 84 2.90 -14.56 -24.99
C PRO A 84 2.17 -15.09 -23.75
N PHE A 85 0.93 -14.64 -23.57
CA PHE A 85 0.01 -15.22 -22.59
C PHE A 85 -0.25 -16.69 -22.97
N PRO A 86 -0.29 -17.62 -22.00
CA PRO A 86 -0.80 -18.95 -22.27
C PRO A 86 -2.28 -18.83 -22.65
N GLU A 87 -2.64 -19.39 -23.80
CA GLU A 87 -4.03 -19.59 -24.20
C GLU A 87 -4.67 -20.57 -23.20
N ILE A 88 -5.86 -20.20 -22.68
CA ILE A 88 -6.69 -21.04 -21.82
C ILE A 88 -7.53 -21.96 -22.69
#